data_AF-A0A6A4ZMW1-F1
#
_entry.id   AF-A0A6A4ZMW1-F1
#
_cell.length_a   1.000
_cell.length_b   1.000
_cell.length_c   1.000
_cell.angle_alpha   90.00
_cell.angle_beta   90.00
_cell.angle_gamma   90.00
#
_symmetry.space_group_name_H-M   'P 1'
#
loop_
_entity.id
_entity.type
_entity.pdbx_description
1 polymer ?
#
loop_
_entity_poly.entity_id
_entity_poly.type
_entity_poly.pdbx_seq_one_letter_code
_entity_poly.pdbx_strand_id
1 'polypeptide(L)'
;MIRIKRKDHLRLDVATCEPTVATLVVPNRPDGLLMAGDILEVEFEAATNQPRVSTKDDIDAILDFPIDIGDQLEGTWITLKVLRIRILTITTDVWVANITQVPAVKLRPEVLHPRHFRATGISYRIAVPGVYAWRLVIPDAPSQLELDSSHLEISADCAPATVIYVVESTRNEARSWPPPPVIQVRGTVALDGSHALHLPDTSVPHTPSWSLLFWIYLSQDSTGSHRTLFYKGPGHNQHRTPSAWLQPHDRRLILRVSTPDNMDVGITTTSELPLHEWVLLSFTFDNTSAVSLNGSKDDRNKTFSYVYAINGKVDTEMNVHHSVVLPNSGGLYVGGNPWMDGVRGFMQNVRLYAAALTTSQIQTVFRQEYGRLLSSATVAGQLSAIHRDQRHIPVSDQTMTSLMQPLDEPALAELLRMGEAYLYGTDTTPNTTLAAWYFKQALRAGEAAAAKPLALIYALDRHTQGVVDSTTCSGLAQYLWTGEAVALYHYAASMGDVSSMTILGRRYEKGDGVDMDAETAAFYYYHAAAEASRAYHVRGNQPLYRQSHSILMDVE
;
A
#
# COMPACT_ATOMS: atom_id res chain seq x y z
N MET A 1 -11.37 -29.18 -12.57
CA MET A 1 -12.64 -29.73 -12.00
C MET A 1 -12.21 -30.60 -10.83
N ILE A 2 -12.37 -30.19 -9.57
CA ILE A 2 -11.70 -30.90 -8.47
C ILE A 2 -12.59 -32.01 -7.92
N ARG A 3 -12.13 -33.25 -8.05
CA ARG A 3 -12.76 -34.46 -7.51
C ARG A 3 -11.92 -34.92 -6.33
N ILE A 4 -12.52 -35.17 -5.17
CA ILE A 4 -11.87 -35.88 -4.06
C ILE A 4 -12.59 -37.21 -3.90
N LYS A 5 -11.89 -38.33 -4.14
CA LYS A 5 -12.40 -39.67 -3.83
C LYS A 5 -11.62 -40.30 -2.67
N ARG A 6 -12.38 -41.09 -1.90
CA ARG A 6 -11.97 -41.96 -0.81
C ARG A 6 -10.71 -42.78 -1.14
N LYS A 7 -9.81 -42.87 -0.16
CA LYS A 7 -8.76 -43.89 -0.07
C LYS A 7 -9.40 -45.27 -0.17
N ASP A 8 -8.87 -46.12 -1.06
CA ASP A 8 -8.51 -47.50 -0.76
C ASP A 8 -7.40 -47.94 -1.73
N HIS A 9 -6.29 -48.39 -1.16
CA HIS A 9 -5.14 -49.11 -1.72
C HIS A 9 -4.73 -48.85 -3.18
N LEU A 10 -3.89 -47.84 -3.40
CA LEU A 10 -2.79 -47.91 -4.36
C LEU A 10 -1.73 -46.87 -3.99
N ARG A 11 -0.46 -47.29 -3.90
CA ARG A 11 0.70 -46.42 -3.72
C ARG A 11 0.66 -45.31 -4.77
N LEU A 12 0.46 -44.08 -4.33
CA LEU A 12 0.64 -42.86 -5.12
C LEU A 12 1.78 -42.10 -4.45
N ASP A 13 2.92 -42.10 -5.13
CA ASP A 13 4.03 -41.18 -4.90
C ASP A 13 3.48 -39.76 -5.10
N VAL A 14 3.10 -39.12 -4.00
CA VAL A 14 2.93 -37.66 -3.98
C VAL A 14 4.35 -37.14 -3.93
N ALA A 15 4.81 -36.48 -5.00
CA ALA A 15 6.08 -35.77 -4.96
C ALA A 15 5.99 -34.75 -3.80
N THR A 16 6.57 -35.10 -2.66
CA THR A 16 6.75 -34.20 -1.54
C THR A 16 7.71 -33.13 -2.01
N CYS A 17 7.25 -31.88 -2.11
CA CYS A 17 8.17 -30.74 -2.24
C CYS A 17 8.88 -30.58 -0.89
N GLU A 18 9.87 -31.41 -0.63
CA GLU A 18 10.78 -31.29 0.50
C GLU A 18 11.72 -30.12 0.19
N PRO A 19 11.67 -29.01 0.95
CA PRO A 19 12.64 -27.96 0.76
C PRO A 19 14.02 -28.51 1.11
N THR A 20 14.95 -28.36 0.19
CA THR A 20 16.35 -28.77 0.33
C THR A 20 17.16 -27.59 0.82
N VAL A 21 18.05 -27.83 1.79
CA VAL A 21 19.00 -26.82 2.23
C VAL A 21 20.13 -26.74 1.19
N ALA A 22 20.24 -25.60 0.53
CA ALA A 22 21.25 -25.31 -0.48
C ALA A 22 22.62 -25.06 0.17
N THR A 23 22.65 -24.20 1.19
CA THR A 23 23.89 -23.79 1.85
C THR A 23 23.70 -23.57 3.34
N LEU A 24 24.77 -23.77 4.11
CA LEU A 24 24.89 -23.38 5.51
C LEU A 24 26.11 -22.48 5.64
N VAL A 25 25.90 -21.23 6.01
CA VAL A 25 26.96 -20.27 6.30
C VAL A 25 27.27 -20.31 7.79
N VAL A 26 28.54 -20.54 8.12
CA VAL A 26 29.06 -20.58 9.49
C VAL A 26 30.09 -19.46 9.71
N PRO A 27 30.41 -19.09 10.97
CA PRO A 27 31.41 -18.07 11.26
C PRO A 27 32.77 -18.35 10.59
N ASN A 28 33.42 -17.33 10.03
CA ASN A 28 34.69 -17.49 9.31
C ASN A 28 35.89 -17.60 10.28
N ARG A 29 35.96 -18.73 11.00
CA ARG A 29 37.05 -19.10 11.91
C ARG A 29 37.18 -20.63 12.00
N PRO A 30 37.80 -21.29 11.02
CA PRO A 30 37.80 -22.76 10.93
C PRO A 30 38.44 -23.44 12.15
N ASP A 31 39.52 -22.86 12.68
CA ASP A 31 40.20 -23.32 13.90
C ASP A 31 39.61 -22.71 15.19
N GLY A 32 38.41 -22.13 15.11
CA GLY A 32 37.70 -21.54 16.24
C GLY A 32 36.56 -22.42 16.74
N LEU A 33 36.22 -22.27 18.02
CA LEU A 33 34.98 -22.82 18.58
C LEU A 33 33.79 -21.94 18.20
N LEU A 34 32.60 -22.55 18.10
CA LEU A 34 31.34 -21.83 18.18
C LEU A 34 31.19 -21.22 19.58
N MET A 35 30.65 -20.00 19.63
CA MET A 35 30.50 -19.23 20.85
C MET A 35 29.11 -18.58 20.89
N ALA A 36 28.65 -18.25 22.10
CA ALA A 36 27.48 -17.40 22.28
C ALA A 36 27.61 -16.09 21.48
N GLY A 37 26.55 -15.73 20.76
CA GLY A 37 26.49 -14.56 19.88
C GLY A 37 26.77 -14.86 18.41
N ASP A 38 27.31 -16.04 18.08
CA ASP A 38 27.53 -16.46 16.69
C ASP A 38 26.23 -16.62 15.92
N ILE A 39 26.35 -16.47 14.60
CA ILE A 39 25.25 -16.53 13.65
C ILE A 39 25.56 -17.60 12.60
N LEU A 40 24.58 -18.45 12.35
CA LEU A 40 24.54 -19.40 11.24
C LEU A 40 23.40 -19.00 10.31
N GLU A 41 23.60 -19.13 8.99
CA GLU A 41 22.53 -18.90 8.02
C GLU A 41 22.29 -20.15 7.19
N VAL A 42 21.05 -20.61 7.19
CA VAL A 42 20.57 -21.77 6.43
C VAL A 42 19.81 -21.22 5.22
N GLU A 43 20.32 -21.48 4.02
CA GLU A 43 19.67 -21.10 2.77
C GLU A 43 19.02 -22.32 2.12
N PHE A 44 17.78 -22.18 1.69
CA PHE A 44 17.00 -23.22 1.01
C PHE A 44 16.99 -22.99 -0.51
N GLU A 45 17.00 -24.06 -1.30
CA GLU A 45 16.99 -23.98 -2.77
C GLU A 45 15.72 -23.28 -3.29
N ALA A 46 14.59 -23.47 -2.61
CA ALA A 46 13.29 -22.90 -2.94
C ALA A 46 12.69 -22.10 -1.78
N ALA A 47 11.69 -21.27 -2.09
CA ALA A 47 10.95 -20.51 -1.08
C ALA A 47 10.24 -21.48 -0.12
N THR A 48 10.39 -21.24 1.19
CA THR A 48 9.80 -22.02 2.28
C THR A 48 8.57 -21.31 2.85
N ASN A 49 7.80 -22.03 3.66
CA ASN A 49 6.62 -21.54 4.35
C ASN A 49 6.93 -20.86 5.70
N GLN A 50 8.20 -20.59 6.00
CA GLN A 50 8.67 -19.88 7.19
C GLN A 50 8.01 -20.33 8.52
N PRO A 51 8.13 -21.62 8.90
CA PRO A 51 7.61 -22.12 10.16
C PRO A 51 8.21 -21.37 11.36
N ARG A 52 7.57 -21.49 12.53
CA ARG A 52 8.07 -20.92 13.77
C ARG A 52 9.48 -21.46 14.05
N VAL A 53 10.40 -20.56 14.43
CA VAL A 53 11.83 -20.84 14.67
C VAL A 53 12.35 -20.06 15.88
N SER A 54 11.48 -19.68 16.82
CA SER A 54 11.83 -18.75 17.90
C SER A 54 12.71 -19.35 19.00
N THR A 55 12.75 -20.68 19.09
CA THR A 55 13.50 -21.41 20.11
C THR A 55 14.31 -22.56 19.48
N LYS A 56 15.24 -23.13 20.24
CA LYS A 56 15.93 -24.37 19.84
C LYS A 56 14.95 -25.50 19.49
N ASP A 57 13.92 -25.71 20.31
CA ASP A 57 12.90 -26.74 20.05
C ASP A 57 12.15 -26.49 18.74
N ASP A 58 11.82 -25.23 18.42
CA ASP A 58 11.18 -24.87 17.15
C ASP A 58 12.10 -25.18 15.94
N ILE A 59 13.40 -24.92 16.07
CA ILE A 59 14.41 -25.17 15.03
C ILE A 59 14.65 -26.68 14.87
N ASP A 60 14.85 -27.41 15.99
CA ASP A 60 15.07 -28.85 16.01
C ASP A 60 13.81 -29.63 15.57
N ALA A 61 12.63 -29.00 15.62
CA ALA A 61 11.39 -29.55 15.09
C ALA A 61 11.34 -29.56 13.55
N ILE A 62 12.07 -28.67 12.88
CA ILE A 62 12.04 -28.51 11.41
C ILE A 62 13.34 -28.89 10.72
N LEU A 63 14.47 -28.84 11.44
CA LEU A 63 15.80 -29.14 10.95
C LEU A 63 16.46 -30.21 11.82
N ASP A 64 17.26 -31.05 11.19
CA ASP A 64 18.13 -32.03 11.84
C ASP A 64 19.57 -31.63 11.58
N PHE A 65 20.21 -31.03 12.59
CA PHE A 65 21.62 -30.68 12.51
C PHE A 65 22.49 -31.93 12.75
N PRO A 66 23.50 -32.19 11.90
CA PRO A 66 24.40 -33.33 12.09
C PRO A 66 25.21 -33.28 13.39
N ILE A 67 25.39 -32.08 13.94
CA ILE A 67 26.10 -31.80 15.20
C ILE A 67 25.24 -30.79 15.97
N ASP A 68 25.13 -30.94 17.28
CA ASP A 68 24.42 -29.97 18.11
C ASP A 68 25.18 -28.63 18.14
N ILE A 69 24.57 -27.58 17.57
CA ILE A 69 25.20 -26.27 17.35
C ILE A 69 24.98 -25.29 18.52
N GLY A 70 24.30 -25.69 19.60
CA GLY A 70 24.13 -24.86 20.78
C GLY A 70 22.95 -25.27 21.67
N ASP A 71 23.01 -24.90 22.94
CA ASP A 71 22.02 -25.25 23.97
C ASP A 71 20.77 -24.38 23.91
N GLN A 72 20.94 -23.10 23.57
CA GLN A 72 19.84 -22.16 23.33
C GLN A 72 20.07 -21.45 22.02
N LEU A 73 19.06 -21.52 21.14
CA LEU A 73 19.09 -20.96 19.80
C LEU A 73 17.88 -20.03 19.61
N GLU A 74 18.09 -18.98 18.82
CA GLU A 74 17.04 -18.08 18.36
C GLU A 74 17.09 -17.99 16.84
N GLY A 75 16.00 -18.36 16.17
CA GLY A 75 15.88 -18.32 14.72
C GLY A 75 15.05 -17.13 14.25
N THR A 76 15.41 -16.59 13.09
CA THR A 76 14.65 -15.53 12.41
C THR A 76 14.73 -15.72 10.90
N TRP A 77 13.58 -15.77 10.23
CA TRP A 77 13.53 -15.77 8.77
C TRP A 77 13.87 -14.38 8.22
N ILE A 78 14.94 -14.30 7.44
CA ILE A 78 15.39 -13.06 6.79
C ILE A 78 14.68 -12.87 5.46
N THR A 79 14.48 -13.96 4.72
CA THR A 79 13.70 -14.03 3.48
C THR A 79 12.88 -15.31 3.44
N LEU A 80 12.11 -15.54 2.36
CA LEU A 80 11.43 -16.82 2.16
C LEU A 80 12.40 -18.01 2.01
N LYS A 81 13.69 -17.77 1.77
CA LYS A 81 14.70 -18.81 1.54
C LYS A 81 15.81 -18.86 2.58
N VAL A 82 15.90 -17.87 3.48
CA VAL A 82 17.05 -17.74 4.39
C VAL A 82 16.57 -17.70 5.83
N LEU A 83 16.96 -18.71 6.60
CA LEU A 83 16.79 -18.79 8.05
C LEU A 83 18.12 -18.41 8.72
N ARG A 84 18.10 -17.37 9.55
CA ARG A 84 19.23 -17.00 10.40
C ARG A 84 19.04 -17.59 11.79
N ILE A 85 20.03 -18.29 12.30
CA ILE A 85 20.05 -18.88 13.64
C ILE A 85 21.16 -18.22 14.44
N ARG A 86 20.82 -17.70 15.62
CA ARG A 86 21.75 -17.14 16.58
C ARG A 86 21.94 -18.10 17.74
N ILE A 87 23.20 -18.35 18.12
CA ILE A 87 23.53 -19.10 19.32
C ILE A 87 23.46 -18.16 20.51
N LEU A 88 22.58 -18.44 21.47
CA LEU A 88 22.48 -17.68 22.71
C LEU A 88 23.40 -18.25 23.78
N THR A 89 23.44 -19.58 23.91
CA THR A 89 24.34 -20.29 24.82
C THR A 89 24.83 -21.58 24.19
N ILE A 90 26.10 -21.92 24.45
CA ILE A 90 26.71 -23.19 24.06
C ILE A 90 27.72 -23.59 25.14
N THR A 91 27.59 -24.80 25.67
CA THR A 91 28.42 -25.35 26.75
C THR A 91 29.35 -26.46 26.26
N THR A 92 29.07 -27.01 25.08
CA THR A 92 29.89 -28.02 24.40
C THR A 92 30.85 -27.38 23.40
N ASP A 93 32.10 -27.82 23.42
CA ASP A 93 33.11 -27.35 22.48
C ASP A 93 32.84 -27.90 21.07
N VAL A 94 32.28 -27.06 20.20
CA VAL A 94 32.02 -27.37 18.79
C VAL A 94 32.96 -26.56 17.92
N TRP A 95 33.90 -27.23 17.26
CA TRP A 95 34.80 -26.61 16.30
C TRP A 95 34.06 -26.27 15.01
N VAL A 96 34.23 -25.06 14.49
CA VAL A 96 33.58 -24.63 13.24
C VAL A 96 33.97 -25.54 12.07
N ALA A 97 35.24 -25.99 12.01
CA ALA A 97 35.70 -26.94 10.99
C ALA A 97 34.95 -28.29 10.99
N ASN A 98 34.27 -28.66 12.08
CA ASN A 98 33.51 -29.91 12.15
C ASN A 98 32.12 -29.80 11.50
N ILE A 99 31.62 -28.59 11.26
CA ILE A 99 30.32 -28.35 10.62
C ILE A 99 30.50 -28.42 9.10
N THR A 100 30.55 -29.65 8.59
CA THR A 100 30.87 -29.95 7.18
C THR A 100 29.65 -30.28 6.33
N GLN A 101 28.47 -30.34 6.95
CA GLN A 101 27.21 -30.74 6.31
C GLN A 101 26.09 -29.77 6.65
N VAL A 102 25.19 -29.57 5.68
CA VAL A 102 23.96 -28.80 5.86
C VAL A 102 22.94 -29.61 6.70
N PRO A 103 22.06 -28.95 7.47
CA PRO A 103 21.00 -29.64 8.19
C PRO A 103 19.97 -30.25 7.22
N ALA A 104 19.41 -31.40 7.61
CA ALA A 104 18.31 -32.04 6.87
C ALA A 104 16.95 -31.48 7.32
N VAL A 105 15.96 -31.40 6.43
CA VAL A 105 14.60 -30.96 6.79
C VAL A 105 13.78 -32.15 7.33
N LYS A 106 13.13 -31.97 8.48
CA LYS A 106 12.30 -33.02 9.09
C LYS A 106 10.93 -33.11 8.44
N LEU A 107 10.52 -34.34 8.14
CA LEU A 107 9.32 -34.65 7.35
C LEU A 107 8.00 -34.34 8.09
N ARG A 108 7.96 -34.40 9.43
CA ARG A 108 6.80 -34.06 10.31
C ARG A 108 7.26 -33.82 11.76
N PRO A 109 7.03 -32.65 12.38
CA PRO A 109 7.27 -32.47 13.81
C PRO A 109 6.21 -33.24 14.63
N GLU A 110 6.64 -34.04 15.61
CA GLU A 110 5.77 -34.97 16.35
C GLU A 110 5.06 -34.36 17.57
N VAL A 111 5.17 -33.05 17.79
CA VAL A 111 4.54 -32.38 18.93
C VAL A 111 3.32 -31.63 18.45
N LEU A 112 2.14 -32.24 18.60
CA LEU A 112 0.82 -31.64 18.89
C LEU A 112 -0.24 -32.73 18.65
N HIS A 113 -1.06 -33.05 19.65
CA HIS A 113 -2.19 -33.98 19.48
C HIS A 113 -3.43 -33.22 18.98
N PRO A 114 -3.83 -33.32 17.69
CA PRO A 114 -4.92 -32.51 17.15
C PRO A 114 -6.27 -33.24 17.31
N ARG A 115 -7.30 -32.53 17.75
CA ARG A 115 -8.69 -32.99 17.54
C ARG A 115 -9.11 -32.68 16.11
N HIS A 116 -9.58 -33.70 15.41
CA HIS A 116 -9.91 -33.62 14.00
C HIS A 116 -11.36 -33.14 13.79
N PHE A 117 -11.54 -32.09 12.98
CA PHE A 117 -12.86 -31.69 12.46
C PHE A 117 -12.97 -32.10 10.99
N ARG A 118 -14.06 -32.77 10.61
CA ARG A 118 -14.30 -33.25 9.25
C ARG A 118 -15.54 -32.56 8.68
N ALA A 119 -15.34 -31.62 7.76
CA ALA A 119 -16.42 -31.06 6.94
C ALA A 119 -16.43 -31.73 5.56
N THR A 120 -17.61 -31.90 4.97
CA THR A 120 -17.73 -32.30 3.55
C THR A 120 -17.14 -31.18 2.69
N GLY A 121 -16.18 -31.53 1.82
CA GLY A 121 -15.48 -30.54 0.98
C GLY A 121 -16.46 -29.65 0.23
N ILE A 122 -16.31 -28.33 0.39
CA ILE A 122 -17.12 -27.34 -0.29
C ILE A 122 -16.31 -26.84 -1.49
N SER A 123 -16.89 -26.93 -2.69
CA SER A 123 -16.27 -26.44 -3.92
C SER A 123 -16.98 -25.21 -4.42
N TYR A 124 -16.21 -24.21 -4.84
CA TYR A 124 -16.71 -22.98 -5.44
C TYR A 124 -16.03 -22.76 -6.79
N ARG A 125 -16.76 -22.21 -7.75
CA ARG A 125 -16.23 -21.83 -9.07
C ARG A 125 -16.18 -20.32 -9.16
N ILE A 126 -14.98 -19.76 -9.31
CA ILE A 126 -14.77 -18.35 -9.65
C ILE A 126 -14.67 -18.26 -11.17
N ALA A 127 -15.61 -17.55 -11.80
CA ALA A 127 -15.68 -17.42 -13.26
C ALA A 127 -15.03 -16.13 -13.79
N VAL A 128 -14.69 -15.18 -12.91
CA VAL A 128 -14.20 -13.85 -13.26
C VAL A 128 -12.84 -13.62 -12.59
N PRO A 129 -11.82 -13.08 -13.27
CA PRO A 129 -10.57 -12.68 -12.63
C PRO A 129 -10.82 -11.55 -11.61
N GLY A 130 -10.29 -11.68 -10.39
CA GLY A 130 -10.48 -10.68 -9.33
C GLY A 130 -9.87 -11.09 -7.99
N VAL A 131 -9.97 -10.20 -7.00
CA VAL A 131 -9.54 -10.47 -5.62
C VAL A 131 -10.76 -10.96 -4.81
N TYR A 132 -10.62 -12.13 -4.17
CA TYR A 132 -11.69 -12.77 -3.41
C TYR A 132 -11.28 -12.96 -1.95
N ALA A 133 -12.18 -12.65 -1.02
CA ALA A 133 -11.99 -12.91 0.41
C ALA A 133 -12.89 -14.08 0.84
N TRP A 134 -12.34 -15.02 1.60
CA TRP A 134 -13.06 -16.17 2.15
C TRP A 134 -13.11 -16.09 3.67
N ARG A 135 -14.28 -16.38 4.27
CA ARG A 135 -14.43 -16.49 5.72
C ARG A 135 -15.00 -17.86 6.04
N LEU A 136 -14.22 -18.71 6.71
CA LEU A 136 -14.69 -19.96 7.28
C LEU A 136 -15.29 -19.69 8.66
N VAL A 137 -16.56 -20.03 8.86
CA VAL A 137 -17.25 -19.90 10.16
C VAL A 137 -17.57 -21.30 10.66
N ILE A 138 -17.01 -21.66 11.82
CA ILE A 138 -17.28 -22.94 12.49
C ILE A 138 -18.15 -22.63 13.72
N PRO A 139 -19.42 -23.05 13.74
CA PRO A 139 -20.28 -22.93 14.92
C PRO A 139 -19.66 -23.69 16.10
N ASP A 140 -19.74 -23.11 17.31
CA ASP A 140 -19.29 -23.73 18.57
C ASP A 140 -17.81 -24.18 18.62
N ALA A 141 -16.94 -23.55 17.83
CA ALA A 141 -15.51 -23.81 17.87
C ALA A 141 -14.91 -23.56 19.28
N PRO A 142 -14.01 -24.44 19.77
CA PRO A 142 -13.29 -24.22 21.02
C PRO A 142 -12.52 -22.88 20.99
N SER A 143 -12.19 -22.35 22.16
CA SER A 143 -11.50 -21.05 22.32
C SER A 143 -10.19 -20.94 21.54
N GLN A 144 -9.57 -22.06 21.19
CA GLN A 144 -8.38 -22.16 20.35
C GLN A 144 -8.64 -23.21 19.26
N LEU A 145 -8.58 -22.79 18.00
CA LEU A 145 -8.69 -23.65 16.83
C LEU A 145 -7.33 -23.67 16.14
N GLU A 146 -6.61 -24.79 16.24
CA GLU A 146 -5.38 -25.00 15.47
C GLU A 146 -5.76 -25.64 14.13
N LEU A 147 -5.45 -24.93 13.05
CA LEU A 147 -5.62 -25.45 11.70
C LEU A 147 -4.31 -26.13 11.32
N ASP A 148 -4.35 -27.40 10.90
CA ASP A 148 -3.18 -28.15 10.41
C ASP A 148 -2.53 -27.51 9.16
N SER A 149 -3.23 -26.56 8.53
CA SER A 149 -2.75 -25.76 7.42
C SER A 149 -3.40 -24.38 7.48
N SER A 150 -2.57 -23.34 7.45
CA SER A 150 -3.05 -21.97 7.27
C SER A 150 -3.38 -21.65 5.80
N HIS A 151 -2.97 -22.47 4.81
CA HIS A 151 -3.03 -22.11 3.39
C HIS A 151 -4.20 -22.74 2.62
N LEU A 152 -4.60 -22.04 1.55
CA LEU A 152 -5.61 -22.46 0.57
C LEU A 152 -4.89 -23.08 -0.63
N GLU A 153 -5.08 -24.38 -0.91
CA GLU A 153 -4.50 -25.01 -2.12
C GLU A 153 -5.32 -24.67 -3.37
N ILE A 154 -4.66 -24.07 -4.37
CA ILE A 154 -5.26 -23.76 -5.67
C ILE A 154 -4.83 -24.85 -6.67
N SER A 155 -5.80 -25.62 -7.16
CA SER A 155 -5.55 -26.67 -8.15
C SER A 155 -5.03 -26.09 -9.47
N ALA A 156 -3.98 -26.71 -10.01
CA ALA A 156 -3.27 -26.34 -11.25
C ALA A 156 -4.12 -26.35 -12.55
N ASP A 157 -5.41 -26.69 -12.47
CA ASP A 157 -6.36 -26.65 -13.59
C ASP A 157 -6.78 -25.22 -13.97
N CYS A 158 -6.32 -24.18 -13.26
CA CYS A 158 -6.64 -22.78 -13.52
C CYS A 158 -5.35 -21.95 -13.61
N ALA A 159 -5.38 -20.88 -14.43
CA ALA A 159 -4.29 -19.90 -14.54
C ALA A 159 -3.81 -19.45 -13.15
N PRO A 160 -2.50 -19.13 -12.98
CA PRO A 160 -1.89 -18.98 -11.66
C PRO A 160 -2.59 -17.87 -10.88
N ALA A 161 -3.33 -18.26 -9.85
CA ALA A 161 -3.87 -17.34 -8.87
C ALA A 161 -2.83 -17.19 -7.76
N THR A 162 -2.34 -15.97 -7.56
CA THR A 162 -1.38 -15.65 -6.50
C THR A 162 -2.12 -15.52 -5.18
N VAL A 163 -1.78 -16.34 -4.19
CA VAL A 163 -2.22 -16.14 -2.80
C VAL A 163 -1.42 -14.96 -2.24
N ILE A 164 -2.07 -13.80 -2.08
CA ILE A 164 -1.37 -12.57 -1.68
C ILE A 164 -1.08 -12.53 -0.16
N TYR A 165 -1.93 -13.15 0.66
CA TYR A 165 -1.69 -13.32 2.11
C TYR A 165 -2.57 -14.43 2.70
N VAL A 166 -2.15 -14.99 3.83
CA VAL A 166 -2.83 -16.04 4.61
C VAL A 166 -2.99 -15.57 6.06
N VAL A 167 -4.13 -15.85 6.70
CA VAL A 167 -4.43 -15.40 8.08
C VAL A 167 -4.58 -16.60 9.02
N GLU A 168 -3.78 -16.64 10.08
CA GLU A 168 -4.04 -17.47 11.27
C GLU A 168 -4.86 -16.68 12.29
N SER A 169 -5.87 -17.31 12.89
CA SER A 169 -6.67 -16.69 13.96
C SER A 169 -6.44 -17.41 15.28
N THR A 170 -5.76 -16.77 16.23
CA THR A 170 -5.92 -17.10 17.66
C THR A 170 -6.79 -16.03 18.32
N ARG A 171 -7.77 -16.47 19.10
CA ARG A 171 -8.99 -15.72 19.46
C ARG A 171 -8.80 -14.67 20.57
N ASN A 172 -7.58 -14.29 20.93
CA ASN A 172 -7.34 -13.27 21.96
C ASN A 172 -7.40 -11.82 21.44
N GLU A 173 -7.64 -11.60 20.14
CA GLU A 173 -7.99 -10.26 19.61
C GLU A 173 -9.45 -9.88 19.94
N ALA A 174 -9.80 -9.85 21.22
CA ALA A 174 -10.97 -9.09 21.65
C ALA A 174 -10.67 -7.59 21.40
N ARG A 175 -11.24 -7.03 20.32
CA ARG A 175 -11.20 -5.61 19.92
C ARG A 175 -9.87 -5.09 19.33
N SER A 176 -9.32 -5.75 18.31
CA SER A 176 -8.22 -5.21 17.48
C SER A 176 -8.65 -4.17 16.44
N TRP A 177 -9.86 -3.61 16.53
CA TRP A 177 -10.27 -2.53 15.64
C TRP A 177 -9.71 -1.19 16.13
N PRO A 178 -9.21 -0.33 15.23
CA PRO A 178 -8.92 1.05 15.60
C PRO A 178 -10.22 1.74 16.05
N PRO A 179 -10.15 2.71 16.97
CA PRO A 179 -11.28 3.60 17.23
C PRO A 179 -11.71 4.30 15.94
N PRO A 180 -12.93 4.84 15.85
CA PRO A 180 -13.33 5.65 14.70
C PRO A 180 -12.32 6.79 14.47
N PRO A 181 -11.91 7.06 13.22
CA PRO A 181 -11.05 8.19 12.92
C PRO A 181 -11.81 9.50 13.21
N VAL A 182 -11.09 10.50 13.71
CA VAL A 182 -11.63 11.86 13.92
C VAL A 182 -11.85 12.56 12.59
N ILE A 183 -10.99 12.28 11.61
CA ILE A 183 -11.12 12.76 10.23
C ILE A 183 -10.89 11.61 9.29
N GLN A 184 -11.71 11.54 8.24
CA GLN A 184 -11.55 10.58 7.17
C GLN A 184 -11.90 11.20 5.81
N VAL A 185 -10.92 11.27 4.91
CA VAL A 185 -11.12 11.57 3.48
C VAL A 185 -11.11 10.24 2.73
N ARG A 186 -12.26 9.79 2.20
CA ARG A 186 -12.43 8.42 1.66
C ARG A 186 -12.05 8.34 0.18
N GLY A 187 -12.32 9.40 -0.55
CA GLY A 187 -12.04 9.51 -1.97
C GLY A 187 -10.55 9.44 -2.29
N THR A 188 -10.26 9.26 -3.58
CA THR A 188 -8.91 9.31 -4.10
C THR A 188 -8.51 10.78 -4.29
N VAL A 189 -7.32 11.14 -3.83
CA VAL A 189 -6.70 12.43 -3.98
C VAL A 189 -5.54 12.28 -4.96
N ALA A 190 -5.50 13.09 -6.00
CA ALA A 190 -4.42 13.13 -6.98
C ALA A 190 -3.35 14.11 -6.51
N LEU A 191 -2.09 13.70 -6.59
CA LEU A 191 -0.93 14.47 -6.14
C LEU A 191 -0.04 14.75 -7.34
N ASP A 192 0.14 16.03 -7.66
CA ASP A 192 0.95 16.51 -8.79
C ASP A 192 2.31 17.09 -8.38
N GLY A 193 2.61 17.01 -7.08
CA GLY A 193 3.83 17.55 -6.48
C GLY A 193 3.74 19.03 -6.11
N SER A 194 2.66 19.73 -6.45
CA SER A 194 2.42 21.13 -6.05
C SER A 194 1.23 21.29 -5.09
N HIS A 195 0.25 20.40 -5.18
CA HIS A 195 -0.95 20.44 -4.37
C HIS A 195 -0.91 19.41 -3.24
N ALA A 196 -1.44 19.79 -2.08
CA ALA A 196 -1.49 18.96 -0.88
C ALA A 196 -2.90 18.96 -0.28
N LEU A 197 -3.27 17.86 0.39
CA LEU A 197 -4.43 17.86 1.27
C LEU A 197 -4.06 18.66 2.53
N HIS A 198 -4.74 19.77 2.76
CA HIS A 198 -4.50 20.64 3.90
C HIS A 198 -5.64 20.50 4.92
N LEU A 199 -5.28 20.10 6.13
CA LEU A 199 -6.17 20.07 7.29
C LEU A 199 -5.75 21.19 8.24
N PRO A 200 -6.64 22.12 8.62
CA PRO A 200 -6.31 23.18 9.56
C PRO A 200 -5.93 22.58 10.93
N ASP A 201 -5.19 23.32 11.75
CA ASP A 201 -4.73 22.81 13.05
C ASP A 201 -5.89 22.34 13.94
N THR A 202 -7.04 23.03 13.89
CA THR A 202 -8.28 22.70 14.60
C THR A 202 -8.86 21.33 14.25
N SER A 203 -8.46 20.78 13.09
CA SER A 203 -8.89 19.47 12.59
C SER A 203 -7.92 18.35 13.01
N VAL A 204 -6.69 18.68 13.40
CA VAL A 204 -5.69 17.69 13.83
C VAL A 204 -5.90 17.37 15.30
N PRO A 205 -5.88 16.09 15.72
CA PRO A 205 -6.01 15.75 17.15
C PRO A 205 -4.98 16.46 18.02
N HIS A 206 -5.43 17.18 19.05
CA HIS A 206 -4.58 17.80 20.08
C HIS A 206 -4.32 16.86 21.28
N THR A 207 -4.52 15.55 21.09
CA THR A 207 -4.15 14.55 22.09
C THR A 207 -2.63 14.36 22.13
N PRO A 208 -2.06 13.97 23.29
CA PRO A 208 -0.63 13.68 23.37
C PRO A 208 -0.17 12.62 22.36
N SER A 209 -1.04 11.63 22.11
CA SER A 209 -0.80 10.52 21.20
C SER A 209 -1.89 10.45 20.13
N TRP A 210 -1.50 10.24 18.88
CA TRP A 210 -2.40 10.19 17.71
C TRP A 210 -1.74 9.44 16.55
N SER A 211 -2.50 9.08 15.52
CA SER A 211 -1.97 8.39 14.34
C SER A 211 -2.52 8.97 13.03
N LEU A 212 -1.67 8.98 12.00
CA LEU A 212 -2.00 9.27 10.60
C LEU A 212 -1.89 7.99 9.78
N LEU A 213 -2.92 7.68 9.00
CA LEU A 213 -2.99 6.47 8.19
C LEU A 213 -3.57 6.80 6.82
N PHE A 214 -2.93 6.35 5.74
CA PHE A 214 -3.45 6.52 4.38
C PHE A 214 -2.86 5.50 3.41
N TRP A 215 -3.61 5.19 2.34
CA TRP A 215 -3.06 4.49 1.19
C TRP A 215 -2.36 5.50 0.29
N ILE A 216 -1.20 5.12 -0.25
CA ILE A 216 -0.47 5.91 -1.23
C ILE A 216 -0.01 5.03 -2.40
N TYR A 217 0.02 5.64 -3.58
CA TYR A 217 0.60 5.13 -4.80
C TYR A 217 1.56 6.17 -5.34
N LEU A 218 2.87 5.87 -5.38
CA LEU A 218 3.85 6.78 -5.96
C LEU A 218 3.94 6.58 -7.48
N SER A 219 3.84 7.68 -8.24
CA SER A 219 3.97 7.68 -9.70
C SER A 219 5.31 8.25 -10.19
N GLN A 220 6.10 8.85 -9.30
CA GLN A 220 7.40 9.42 -9.62
C GLN A 220 8.48 8.87 -8.69
N ASP A 221 9.64 8.57 -9.25
CA ASP A 221 10.82 8.18 -8.47
C ASP A 221 11.49 9.40 -7.79
N SER A 222 12.61 9.17 -7.12
CA SER A 222 13.44 10.22 -6.52
C SER A 222 13.86 11.26 -7.58
N THR A 223 13.96 12.52 -7.16
CA THR A 223 14.07 13.67 -8.08
C THR A 223 15.37 14.46 -7.92
N GLY A 224 16.29 13.98 -7.09
CA GLY A 224 17.46 14.75 -6.64
C GLY A 224 17.12 15.82 -5.60
N SER A 225 15.88 15.89 -5.11
CA SER A 225 15.42 16.83 -4.08
C SER A 225 14.44 16.17 -3.13
N HIS A 226 14.38 16.65 -1.89
CA HIS A 226 13.40 16.19 -0.92
C HIS A 226 11.98 16.44 -1.43
N ARG A 227 11.08 15.47 -1.18
CA ARG A 227 9.64 15.63 -1.46
C ARG A 227 8.85 15.46 -0.17
N THR A 228 7.93 16.38 0.07
CA THR A 228 7.07 16.33 1.25
C THR A 228 6.09 15.18 1.14
N LEU A 229 6.11 14.24 2.10
CA LEU A 229 5.03 13.28 2.25
C LEU A 229 3.95 13.84 3.18
N PHE A 230 4.33 14.35 4.33
CA PHE A 230 3.46 15.22 5.12
C PHE A 230 4.28 16.15 6.00
N TYR A 231 3.69 17.30 6.32
CA TYR A 231 4.27 18.29 7.19
C TYR A 231 3.17 18.95 8.00
N LYS A 232 3.22 18.84 9.33
CA LYS A 232 2.45 19.74 10.18
C LYS A 232 3.20 21.07 10.20
N GLY A 233 2.66 22.06 9.50
CA GLY A 233 3.30 23.33 9.11
C GLY A 233 3.99 24.06 10.27
N PRO A 234 4.75 25.14 10.02
CA PRO A 234 5.65 25.73 11.02
C PRO A 234 4.94 26.26 12.27
N GLY A 235 3.62 26.50 12.20
CA GLY A 235 2.89 27.22 13.22
C GLY A 235 3.54 28.60 13.46
N HIS A 236 3.58 29.03 14.71
CA HIS A 236 4.27 30.27 15.10
C HIS A 236 5.78 30.09 15.35
N ASN A 237 6.23 28.84 15.54
CA ASN A 237 7.56 28.54 16.10
C ASN A 237 8.47 27.73 15.16
N GLN A 238 8.09 27.59 13.88
CA GLN A 238 8.83 26.85 12.86
C GLN A 238 9.12 25.38 13.19
N HIS A 239 8.32 24.77 14.07
CA HIS A 239 8.49 23.38 14.46
C HIS A 239 8.26 22.44 13.26
N ARG A 240 8.95 21.29 13.29
CA ARG A 240 8.85 20.21 12.29
C ARG A 240 8.05 19.02 12.80
N THR A 241 7.43 19.14 13.98
CA THR A 241 6.68 18.08 14.66
C THR A 241 5.24 17.93 14.14
N PRO A 242 4.83 16.73 13.69
CA PRO A 242 5.67 15.75 13.00
C PRO A 242 5.73 16.05 11.51
N SER A 243 6.75 15.49 10.85
CA SER A 243 6.86 15.49 9.40
C SER A 243 7.55 14.25 8.87
N ALA A 244 7.29 13.97 7.59
CA ALA A 244 7.93 12.91 6.82
C ALA A 244 8.24 13.40 5.41
N TRP A 245 9.43 13.10 4.91
CA TRP A 245 9.95 13.60 3.63
C TRP A 245 10.65 12.48 2.87
N LEU A 246 10.39 12.31 1.58
CA LEU A 246 11.22 11.45 0.74
C LEU A 246 12.64 12.00 0.65
N GLN A 247 13.61 11.10 0.61
CA GLN A 247 15.00 11.45 0.35
C GLN A 247 15.20 11.92 -1.11
N PRO A 248 16.29 12.65 -1.38
CA PRO A 248 16.55 13.19 -2.71
C PRO A 248 16.89 12.10 -3.75
N HIS A 249 17.52 11.01 -3.32
CA HIS A 249 18.13 10.00 -4.22
C HIS A 249 17.59 8.59 -4.03
N ASP A 250 16.65 8.40 -3.10
CA ASP A 250 15.93 7.14 -2.92
C ASP A 250 14.53 7.42 -2.38
N ARG A 251 13.69 6.39 -2.30
CA ARG A 251 12.30 6.51 -1.85
C ARG A 251 12.11 6.21 -0.36
N ARG A 252 13.16 6.28 0.46
CA ARG A 252 13.05 6.20 1.93
C ARG A 252 12.56 7.54 2.47
N LEU A 253 11.94 7.49 3.64
CA LEU A 253 11.45 8.68 4.32
C LEU A 253 12.42 9.13 5.40
N ILE A 254 12.52 10.43 5.59
CA ILE A 254 13.13 11.06 6.76
C ILE A 254 11.98 11.51 7.66
N LEU A 255 11.93 10.95 8.86
CA LEU A 255 10.95 11.25 9.89
C LEU A 255 11.53 12.32 10.81
N ARG A 256 10.83 13.44 11.00
CA ARG A 256 11.31 14.56 11.84
C ARG A 256 10.32 14.98 12.92
N VAL A 257 10.87 15.39 14.05
CA VAL A 257 10.23 16.12 15.16
C VAL A 257 11.17 17.19 15.69
N SER A 258 10.64 18.12 16.49
CA SER A 258 11.41 19.17 17.15
C SER A 258 11.38 19.01 18.66
N THR A 259 12.51 19.24 19.32
CA THR A 259 12.67 19.31 20.78
C THR A 259 13.22 20.70 21.17
N PRO A 260 13.20 21.10 22.46
CA PRO A 260 13.79 22.37 22.89
C PRO A 260 15.25 22.57 22.47
N ASP A 261 16.02 21.48 22.45
CA ASP A 261 17.46 21.52 22.20
C ASP A 261 17.82 21.30 20.72
N ASN A 262 16.95 20.64 19.97
CA ASN A 262 17.18 20.33 18.56
C ASN A 262 15.89 20.35 17.75
N MET A 263 15.82 21.26 16.79
CA MET A 263 14.66 21.46 15.92
C MET A 263 14.51 20.41 14.82
N ASP A 264 15.52 19.57 14.57
CA ASP A 264 15.58 18.58 13.50
C ASP A 264 15.97 17.18 14.00
N VAL A 265 15.34 16.73 15.09
CA VAL A 265 15.49 15.35 15.59
C VAL A 265 14.78 14.41 14.63
N GLY A 266 15.48 13.37 14.15
CA GLY A 266 14.87 12.44 13.21
C GLY A 266 15.67 11.21 12.88
N ILE A 267 15.06 10.34 12.07
CA ILE A 267 15.64 9.10 11.55
C ILE A 267 15.22 8.90 10.10
N THR A 268 16.02 8.17 9.32
CA THR A 268 15.64 7.69 7.99
C THR A 268 15.05 6.28 8.09
N THR A 269 13.98 6.00 7.34
CA THR A 269 13.31 4.71 7.34
C THR A 269 14.17 3.60 6.74
N THR A 270 13.86 2.35 7.06
CA THR A 270 14.62 1.18 6.59
C THR A 270 14.32 0.88 5.12
N SER A 271 13.03 0.74 4.79
CA SER A 271 12.59 0.37 3.44
C SER A 271 12.31 1.58 2.56
N GLU A 272 12.59 1.43 1.27
CA GLU A 272 12.10 2.35 0.23
C GLU A 272 10.61 2.13 0.00
N LEU A 273 9.87 3.23 -0.25
CA LEU A 273 8.52 3.13 -0.77
C LEU A 273 8.54 2.53 -2.19
N PRO A 274 7.66 1.58 -2.52
CA PRO A 274 7.60 1.03 -3.86
C PRO A 274 7.04 2.06 -4.84
N LEU A 275 7.56 2.01 -6.07
CA LEU A 275 7.01 2.79 -7.18
C LEU A 275 5.90 1.98 -7.84
N HIS A 276 4.82 2.65 -8.23
CA HIS A 276 3.70 2.05 -8.96
C HIS A 276 2.96 0.92 -8.23
N GLU A 277 2.97 0.97 -6.89
CA GLU A 277 2.22 0.06 -6.04
C GLU A 277 1.49 0.81 -4.95
N TRP A 278 0.26 0.36 -4.66
CA TRP A 278 -0.49 0.87 -3.51
C TRP A 278 0.03 0.24 -2.22
N VAL A 279 0.41 1.09 -1.27
CA VAL A 279 0.81 0.68 0.07
C VAL A 279 0.05 1.46 1.12
N LEU A 280 -0.26 0.80 2.24
CA LEU A 280 -0.82 1.46 3.41
C LEU A 280 0.32 1.98 4.27
N LEU A 281 0.41 3.29 4.42
CA LEU A 281 1.36 3.94 5.32
C LEU A 281 0.67 4.32 6.62
N SER A 282 1.32 4.00 7.73
CA SER A 282 0.90 4.40 9.07
C SER A 282 2.01 5.11 9.81
N PHE A 283 1.66 6.20 10.47
CA PHE A 283 2.52 7.00 11.32
C PHE A 283 1.82 7.13 12.67
N THR A 284 2.39 6.51 13.71
CA THR A 284 1.86 6.56 15.07
C THR A 284 2.79 7.40 15.93
N PHE A 285 2.21 8.42 16.58
CA PHE A 285 2.89 9.32 17.48
C PHE A 285 2.40 9.01 18.89
N ASP A 286 3.28 8.55 19.76
CA ASP A 286 2.96 8.24 21.14
C ASP A 286 3.80 9.07 22.09
N ASN A 287 3.17 9.98 22.83
CA ASN A 287 3.84 10.86 23.78
C ASN A 287 3.59 10.37 25.21
N THR A 288 4.60 9.73 25.79
CA THR A 288 4.57 9.17 27.15
C THR A 288 5.23 10.07 28.19
N SER A 289 5.59 11.31 27.83
CA SER A 289 6.28 12.25 28.72
C SER A 289 5.60 12.51 30.08
N ALA A 290 4.27 12.41 30.15
CA ALA A 290 3.52 12.54 31.40
C ALA A 290 3.68 11.32 32.35
N VAL A 291 4.03 10.13 31.82
CA VAL A 291 4.14 8.88 32.59
C VAL A 291 5.55 8.70 33.16
N SER A 292 6.60 9.19 32.50
CA SER A 292 7.99 9.01 32.96
C SER A 292 8.37 9.88 34.18
N LEU A 293 7.53 10.83 34.58
CA LEU A 293 7.78 11.74 35.70
C LEU A 293 7.42 11.17 37.08
N ASN A 294 6.75 10.00 37.15
CA ASN A 294 6.29 9.38 38.40
C ASN A 294 7.06 8.09 38.81
N GLY A 295 8.39 8.08 38.62
CA GLY A 295 9.28 7.27 39.48
C GLY A 295 9.31 5.74 39.27
N SER A 296 9.03 5.22 38.07
CA SER A 296 9.34 3.82 37.75
C SER A 296 10.82 3.65 37.41
N LYS A 297 11.50 2.73 38.12
CA LYS A 297 12.88 2.27 37.83
C LYS A 297 12.88 1.25 36.69
N ASP A 298 12.36 1.63 35.53
CA ASP A 298 12.57 0.85 34.30
C ASP A 298 13.49 1.64 33.37
N ASP A 299 14.57 1.00 32.94
CA ASP A 299 15.64 1.62 32.18
C ASP A 299 15.08 2.03 30.80
N ARG A 300 14.82 3.34 30.61
CA ARG A 300 15.20 4.13 29.41
C ARG A 300 14.58 5.53 29.25
N ASN A 301 13.83 6.10 30.21
CA ASN A 301 13.36 7.51 30.13
C ASN A 301 12.83 7.95 28.74
N LYS A 302 12.10 7.06 28.06
CA LYS A 302 11.48 7.27 26.73
C LYS A 302 10.26 8.16 26.92
N THR A 303 10.26 9.30 26.25
CA THR A 303 9.22 10.34 26.39
C THR A 303 8.33 10.44 25.16
N PHE A 304 8.81 9.98 24.00
CA PHE A 304 8.05 9.99 22.75
C PHE A 304 8.48 8.85 21.82
N SER A 305 7.52 8.28 21.09
CA SER A 305 7.71 7.30 20.03
C SER A 305 7.07 7.76 18.74
N TYR A 306 7.79 7.59 17.64
CA TYR A 306 7.31 7.80 16.29
C TYR A 306 7.49 6.50 15.50
N VAL A 307 6.40 5.75 15.35
CA VAL A 307 6.38 4.46 14.67
C VAL A 307 5.88 4.64 13.25
N TYR A 308 6.69 4.20 12.30
CA TYR A 308 6.35 4.11 10.88
C TYR A 308 6.16 2.64 10.48
N ALA A 309 5.04 2.35 9.84
CA ALA A 309 4.70 1.02 9.36
C ALA A 309 4.19 1.05 7.92
N ILE A 310 4.54 0.01 7.17
CA ILE A 310 4.12 -0.23 5.79
C ILE A 310 3.28 -1.51 5.77
N ASN A 311 2.07 -1.44 5.21
CA ASN A 311 1.18 -2.60 5.06
C ASN A 311 0.91 -3.33 6.40
N GLY A 312 0.86 -2.59 7.50
CA GLY A 312 0.65 -3.12 8.85
C GLY A 312 1.89 -3.75 9.50
N LYS A 313 3.06 -3.72 8.86
CA LYS A 313 4.31 -4.16 9.47
C LYS A 313 5.16 -2.95 9.82
N VAL A 314 5.65 -2.90 11.06
CA VAL A 314 6.58 -1.84 11.51
C VAL A 314 7.84 -1.91 10.68
N ASP A 315 8.22 -0.78 10.09
CA ASP A 315 9.46 -0.62 9.34
C ASP A 315 10.52 0.08 10.18
N THR A 316 10.13 1.18 10.85
CA THR A 316 11.06 2.02 11.60
C THR A 316 10.37 2.61 12.83
N GLU A 317 11.05 2.61 13.97
CA GLU A 317 10.62 3.28 15.19
C GLU A 317 11.71 4.27 15.65
N MET A 318 11.34 5.53 15.77
CA MET A 318 12.18 6.55 16.39
C MET A 318 11.72 6.79 17.83
N ASN A 319 12.68 6.80 18.75
CA ASN A 319 12.41 7.07 20.15
C ASN A 319 13.18 8.30 20.61
N VAL A 320 12.48 9.23 21.26
CA VAL A 320 13.09 10.36 21.96
C VAL A 320 13.20 10.00 23.43
N HIS A 321 14.39 10.18 23.97
CA HIS A 321 14.72 9.92 25.36
C HIS A 321 15.11 11.23 26.03
N HIS A 322 14.79 11.38 27.32
CA HIS A 322 15.26 12.49 28.15
C HIS A 322 14.94 13.90 27.65
N SER A 323 13.99 14.07 26.72
CA SER A 323 13.58 15.38 26.17
C SER A 323 12.09 15.39 25.88
N VAL A 324 11.50 16.55 25.65
CA VAL A 324 10.08 16.66 25.26
C VAL A 324 9.97 17.00 23.78
N VAL A 325 9.03 16.36 23.10
CA VAL A 325 8.70 16.73 21.72
C VAL A 325 7.78 17.94 21.75
N LEU A 326 8.19 19.00 21.06
CA LEU A 326 7.47 20.27 21.04
C LEU A 326 6.19 20.15 20.19
N PRO A 327 5.04 20.61 20.71
CA PRO A 327 3.80 20.62 19.94
C PRO A 327 3.90 21.62 18.79
N ASN A 328 3.06 21.45 17.79
CA ASN A 328 2.99 22.34 16.65
C ASN A 328 1.54 22.80 16.46
N SER A 329 1.37 24.09 16.21
CA SER A 329 0.05 24.72 15.98
C SER A 329 -0.24 24.97 14.50
N GLY A 330 0.60 24.47 13.59
CA GLY A 330 0.37 24.57 12.15
C GLY A 330 -0.62 23.54 11.62
N GLY A 331 -1.27 23.85 10.49
CA GLY A 331 -2.08 22.90 9.75
C GLY A 331 -1.28 21.69 9.27
N LEU A 332 -1.92 20.54 9.11
CA LEU A 332 -1.32 19.33 8.56
C LEU A 332 -1.49 19.30 7.04
N TYR A 333 -0.36 19.32 6.33
CA TYR A 333 -0.31 19.10 4.89
C TYR A 333 0.08 17.65 4.61
N VAL A 334 -0.67 16.96 3.76
CA VAL A 334 -0.42 15.57 3.33
C VAL A 334 -0.31 15.53 1.82
N GLY A 335 0.76 14.90 1.31
CA GLY A 335 1.14 14.83 -0.11
C GLY A 335 2.00 15.98 -0.61
N GLY A 336 2.22 17.03 0.18
CA GLY A 336 2.94 18.24 -0.21
C GLY A 336 2.99 19.27 0.91
N ASN A 337 3.50 20.46 0.64
CA ASN A 337 3.28 21.67 1.47
C ASN A 337 3.51 22.95 0.62
N PRO A 338 3.17 24.14 1.14
CA PRO A 338 3.32 25.40 0.38
C PRO A 338 4.75 25.86 0.08
N TRP A 339 5.78 25.28 0.70
CA TRP A 339 7.18 25.73 0.64
C TRP A 339 8.09 24.84 -0.20
N MET A 340 7.76 23.56 -0.34
CA MET A 340 8.56 22.57 -1.06
C MET A 340 7.66 21.60 -1.80
N ASP A 341 8.15 21.12 -2.94
CA ASP A 341 7.45 20.14 -3.75
C ASP A 341 7.04 18.91 -2.93
N GLY A 342 5.83 18.46 -3.19
CA GLY A 342 5.25 17.23 -2.69
C GLY A 342 5.59 16.01 -3.51
N VAL A 343 5.04 14.88 -3.10
CA VAL A 343 5.10 13.63 -3.85
C VAL A 343 4.13 13.65 -5.03
N ARG A 344 4.39 12.84 -6.06
CA ARG A 344 3.45 12.61 -7.16
C ARG A 344 2.82 11.23 -7.09
N GLY A 345 1.54 11.18 -7.45
CA GLY A 345 0.76 9.95 -7.51
C GLY A 345 -0.62 10.12 -6.91
N PHE A 346 -1.03 9.18 -6.06
CA PHE A 346 -2.38 9.16 -5.51
C PHE A 346 -2.38 8.81 -4.03
N MET A 347 -3.32 9.37 -3.30
CA MET A 347 -3.66 8.95 -1.95
C MET A 347 -5.12 8.55 -1.87
N GLN A 348 -5.44 7.67 -0.93
CA GLN A 348 -6.83 7.32 -0.65
C GLN A 348 -7.00 7.04 0.84
N ASN A 349 -8.20 7.27 1.36
CA ASN A 349 -8.57 6.89 2.72
C ASN A 349 -7.64 7.53 3.77
N VAL A 350 -7.44 8.84 3.70
CA VAL A 350 -6.62 9.59 4.66
C VAL A 350 -7.36 9.69 5.98
N ARG A 351 -6.76 9.17 7.06
CA ARG A 351 -7.38 9.04 8.38
C ARG A 351 -6.48 9.60 9.47
N LEU A 352 -7.11 10.35 10.38
CA LEU A 352 -6.51 10.79 11.64
C LEU A 352 -7.23 10.12 12.80
N TYR A 353 -6.47 9.52 13.71
CA TYR A 353 -6.98 8.90 14.93
C TYR A 353 -6.45 9.67 16.14
N ALA A 354 -7.32 10.02 17.10
CA ALA A 354 -6.92 10.67 18.35
C ALA A 354 -6.33 9.69 19.39
N ALA A 355 -5.66 8.64 18.91
CA ALA A 355 -4.98 7.65 19.72
C ALA A 355 -3.79 7.10 18.94
N ALA A 356 -2.74 6.68 19.66
CA ALA A 356 -1.66 5.91 19.08
C ALA A 356 -2.16 4.50 18.74
N LEU A 357 -2.30 4.20 17.44
CA LEU A 357 -2.72 2.88 16.98
C LEU A 357 -1.63 1.83 17.19
N THR A 358 -2.05 0.64 17.63
CA THR A 358 -1.18 -0.52 17.77
C THR A 358 -0.93 -1.20 16.43
N THR A 359 0.17 -1.96 16.32
CA THR A 359 0.49 -2.75 15.12
C THR A 359 -0.65 -3.70 14.73
N SER A 360 -1.31 -4.34 15.69
CA SER A 360 -2.47 -5.21 15.45
C SER A 360 -3.65 -4.46 14.81
N GLN A 361 -3.93 -3.24 15.28
CA GLN A 361 -4.99 -2.40 14.68
C GLN A 361 -4.66 -1.99 13.25
N ILE A 362 -3.41 -1.60 12.98
CA ILE A 362 -2.97 -1.21 11.63
C ILE A 362 -3.01 -2.43 10.68
N GLN A 363 -2.58 -3.61 11.13
CA GLN A 363 -2.71 -4.86 10.38
C GLN A 363 -4.16 -5.21 10.06
N THR A 364 -5.06 -4.99 11.02
CA THR A 364 -6.49 -5.23 10.82
C THR A 364 -7.06 -4.33 9.72
N VAL A 365 -6.70 -3.04 9.70
CA VAL A 365 -7.08 -2.11 8.62
C VAL A 365 -6.54 -2.58 7.27
N PHE A 366 -5.23 -2.91 7.20
CA PHE A 366 -4.61 -3.39 5.97
C PHE A 366 -5.34 -4.61 5.39
N ARG A 367 -5.59 -5.63 6.23
CA ARG A 367 -6.24 -6.88 5.82
C ARG A 367 -7.62 -6.66 5.21
N GLN A 368 -8.40 -5.72 5.75
CA GLN A 368 -9.76 -5.45 5.28
C GLN A 368 -9.79 -4.66 3.99
N GLU A 369 -8.85 -3.73 3.82
CA GLU A 369 -8.89 -2.76 2.74
C GLU A 369 -8.15 -3.25 1.50
N TYR A 370 -7.00 -3.91 1.67
CA TYR A 370 -6.10 -4.24 0.56
C TYR A 370 -6.80 -4.92 -0.62
N GLY A 371 -7.56 -6.00 -0.35
CA GLY A 371 -8.23 -6.75 -1.42
C GLY A 371 -9.39 -5.99 -2.08
N ARG A 372 -10.11 -5.17 -1.31
CA ARG A 372 -11.23 -4.36 -1.84
C ARG A 372 -10.71 -3.19 -2.67
N LEU A 373 -9.67 -2.50 -2.17
CA LEU A 373 -9.06 -1.33 -2.77
C LEU A 373 -8.44 -1.62 -4.14
N LEU A 374 -7.93 -2.83 -4.35
CA LEU A 374 -7.27 -3.22 -5.60
C LEU A 374 -8.20 -3.92 -6.59
N SER A 375 -9.49 -3.99 -6.30
CA SER A 375 -10.47 -4.56 -7.23
C SER A 375 -10.64 -3.67 -8.47
N SER A 376 -10.90 -4.29 -9.63
CA SER A 376 -11.17 -3.59 -10.89
C SER A 376 -12.42 -2.69 -10.85
N ALA A 377 -13.27 -2.83 -9.83
CA ALA A 377 -14.42 -1.97 -9.63
C ALA A 377 -14.07 -0.62 -8.98
N THR A 378 -12.87 -0.47 -8.42
CA THR A 378 -12.45 0.73 -7.67
C THR A 378 -11.53 1.63 -8.48
N VAL A 379 -11.52 2.92 -8.15
CA VAL A 379 -10.60 3.89 -8.74
C VAL A 379 -9.14 3.49 -8.54
N ALA A 380 -8.77 3.01 -7.34
CA ALA A 380 -7.40 2.57 -7.04
C ALA A 380 -6.96 1.36 -7.88
N GLY A 381 -7.82 0.35 -8.05
CA GLY A 381 -7.57 -0.79 -8.93
C GLY A 381 -7.46 -0.37 -10.40
N GLN A 382 -8.30 0.55 -10.86
CA GLN A 382 -8.24 1.11 -12.22
C GLN A 382 -6.99 1.95 -12.46
N LEU A 383 -6.57 2.78 -11.50
CA LEU A 383 -5.31 3.52 -11.55
C LEU A 383 -4.08 2.61 -11.61
N SER A 384 -4.11 1.51 -10.84
CA SER A 384 -3.10 0.46 -10.94
C SER A 384 -3.06 -0.17 -12.32
N ALA A 385 -4.23 -0.43 -12.93
CA ALA A 385 -4.30 -0.97 -14.28
C ALA A 385 -3.75 0.01 -15.32
N ILE A 386 -4.05 1.31 -15.23
CA ILE A 386 -3.53 2.34 -16.15
C ILE A 386 -2.00 2.38 -16.15
N HIS A 387 -1.36 2.21 -14.98
CA HIS A 387 0.10 2.22 -14.88
C HIS A 387 0.76 0.86 -15.11
N ARG A 388 0.13 -0.25 -14.70
CA ARG A 388 0.66 -1.61 -14.84
C ARG A 388 0.45 -2.16 -16.25
N ASP A 389 -0.69 -1.87 -16.85
CA ASP A 389 -1.14 -2.48 -18.08
C ASP A 389 -0.79 -1.64 -19.30
N GLN A 390 0.52 -1.60 -19.58
CA GLN A 390 1.02 -1.17 -20.88
C GLN A 390 0.71 -2.20 -22.01
N ARG A 391 -0.03 -3.31 -21.78
CA ARG A 391 -0.15 -4.41 -22.76
C ARG A 391 -1.53 -5.00 -23.07
N HIS A 392 -2.59 -4.85 -22.29
CA HIS A 392 -3.88 -5.52 -22.58
C HIS A 392 -5.12 -4.64 -22.42
N ILE A 393 -5.47 -3.98 -23.53
CA ILE A 393 -6.82 -3.46 -23.73
C ILE A 393 -7.37 -4.24 -24.92
N PRO A 394 -8.47 -5.01 -24.77
CA PRO A 394 -9.02 -5.78 -25.87
C PRO A 394 -9.58 -4.81 -26.91
N VAL A 395 -8.98 -4.84 -28.09
CA VAL A 395 -9.47 -4.16 -29.29
C VAL A 395 -10.02 -5.27 -30.18
N SER A 396 -11.24 -5.13 -30.70
CA SER A 396 -11.80 -6.08 -31.66
C SER A 396 -10.96 -6.05 -32.94
N ASP A 397 -10.10 -7.06 -33.12
CA ASP A 397 -8.94 -7.05 -34.02
C ASP A 397 -9.23 -7.04 -35.53
N GLN A 398 -10.46 -7.17 -36.01
CA GLN A 398 -10.71 -7.40 -37.45
C GLN A 398 -11.05 -6.15 -38.27
N THR A 399 -11.55 -5.07 -37.66
CA THR A 399 -11.91 -3.83 -38.37
C THR A 399 -10.87 -2.71 -38.25
N MET A 400 -9.94 -2.80 -37.29
CA MET A 400 -8.96 -1.74 -37.03
C MET A 400 -7.81 -1.76 -38.04
N THR A 401 -7.35 -2.95 -38.44
CA THR A 401 -6.16 -3.16 -39.28
C THR A 401 -6.27 -2.54 -40.67
N SER A 402 -7.49 -2.39 -41.21
CA SER A 402 -7.73 -1.75 -42.52
C SER A 402 -7.77 -0.22 -42.47
N LEU A 403 -7.93 0.37 -41.28
CA LEU A 403 -8.01 1.82 -41.06
C LEU A 403 -6.71 2.41 -40.51
N MET A 404 -5.76 1.56 -40.11
CA MET A 404 -4.47 1.97 -39.57
C MET A 404 -3.52 2.36 -40.70
N GLN A 405 -3.07 3.62 -40.71
CA GLN A 405 -1.85 3.95 -41.42
C GLN A 405 -0.68 3.21 -40.74
N PRO A 406 0.26 2.61 -41.49
CA PRO A 406 1.47 2.05 -40.92
C PRO A 406 2.25 3.20 -40.27
N LEU A 407 2.20 3.26 -38.95
CA LEU A 407 3.01 4.17 -38.17
C LEU A 407 4.29 3.41 -37.82
N ASP A 408 5.35 3.63 -38.60
CA ASP A 408 6.69 3.26 -38.19
C ASP A 408 7.04 4.10 -36.95
N GLU A 409 7.09 3.49 -35.76
CA GLU A 409 7.40 4.12 -34.46
C GLU A 409 6.74 5.51 -34.30
N PRO A 410 5.42 5.60 -34.07
CA PRO A 410 4.75 6.89 -34.01
C PRO A 410 5.31 7.71 -32.86
N ALA A 411 5.97 8.83 -33.19
CA ALA A 411 6.34 9.84 -32.22
C ALA A 411 5.11 10.21 -31.36
N LEU A 412 5.26 10.32 -30.04
CA LEU A 412 4.15 10.55 -29.09
C LEU A 412 3.19 11.68 -29.51
N ALA A 413 3.74 12.76 -30.07
CA ALA A 413 2.98 13.89 -30.58
C ALA A 413 1.99 13.51 -31.71
N GLU A 414 2.35 12.54 -32.56
CA GLU A 414 1.50 12.07 -33.65
C GLU A 414 0.34 11.22 -33.14
N LEU A 415 0.53 10.42 -32.08
CA LEU A 415 -0.56 9.67 -31.45
C LEU A 415 -1.61 10.62 -30.87
N LEU A 416 -1.19 11.68 -30.18
CA LEU A 416 -2.11 12.71 -29.68
C LEU A 416 -2.84 13.41 -30.82
N ARG A 417 -2.10 13.87 -31.84
CA ARG A 417 -2.66 14.58 -32.99
C ARG A 417 -3.72 13.74 -33.70
N MET A 418 -3.44 12.45 -33.91
CA MET A 418 -4.40 11.53 -34.53
C MET A 418 -5.61 11.26 -33.64
N GLY A 419 -5.41 11.09 -32.33
CA GLY A 419 -6.50 10.97 -31.37
C GLY A 419 -7.43 12.18 -31.40
N GLU A 420 -6.87 13.39 -31.40
CA GLU A 420 -7.63 14.65 -31.49
C GLU A 420 -8.32 14.83 -32.83
N ALA A 421 -7.66 14.50 -33.94
CA ALA A 421 -8.24 14.58 -35.27
C ALA A 421 -9.48 13.68 -35.39
N TYR A 422 -9.41 12.45 -34.89
CA TYR A 422 -10.57 11.55 -34.86
C TYR A 422 -11.63 11.93 -33.82
N LEU A 423 -11.26 12.62 -32.74
CA LEU A 423 -12.23 13.08 -31.74
C LEU A 423 -13.03 14.30 -32.22
N TYR A 424 -12.35 15.30 -32.82
CA TYR A 424 -12.94 16.58 -33.21
C TYR A 424 -13.31 16.68 -34.69
N GLY A 425 -12.78 15.80 -35.54
CA GLY A 425 -13.02 15.82 -36.98
C GLY A 425 -12.32 16.95 -37.73
N THR A 426 -11.14 17.38 -37.27
CA THR A 426 -10.42 18.53 -37.87
C THR A 426 -9.96 18.25 -39.30
N ASP A 427 -9.56 17.01 -39.61
CA ASP A 427 -9.02 16.59 -40.91
C ASP A 427 -9.51 15.18 -41.34
N THR A 428 -10.48 14.63 -40.63
CA THR A 428 -11.02 13.28 -40.81
C THR A 428 -12.49 13.22 -40.38
N THR A 429 -13.19 12.15 -40.71
CA THR A 429 -14.52 11.89 -40.14
C THR A 429 -14.38 11.51 -38.66
N PRO A 430 -15.15 12.14 -37.75
CA PRO A 430 -15.09 11.80 -36.33
C PRO A 430 -15.31 10.30 -36.08
N ASN A 431 -14.45 9.70 -35.27
CA ASN A 431 -14.50 8.29 -34.89
C ASN A 431 -13.95 8.10 -33.48
N THR A 432 -14.85 8.00 -32.49
CA THR A 432 -14.51 7.87 -31.07
C THR A 432 -13.74 6.59 -30.75
N THR A 433 -13.98 5.50 -31.48
CA THR A 433 -13.27 4.22 -31.31
C THR A 433 -11.80 4.36 -31.71
N LEU A 434 -11.52 4.96 -32.87
CA LEU A 434 -10.16 5.24 -33.31
C LEU A 434 -9.48 6.26 -32.40
N ALA A 435 -10.17 7.34 -32.02
CA ALA A 435 -9.65 8.33 -31.08
C ALA A 435 -9.22 7.68 -29.75
N ALA A 436 -10.09 6.84 -29.16
CA ALA A 436 -9.79 6.11 -27.93
C ALA A 436 -8.59 5.18 -28.10
N TRP A 437 -8.45 4.52 -29.26
CA TRP A 437 -7.29 3.68 -29.55
C TRP A 437 -5.98 4.49 -29.55
N TYR A 438 -5.94 5.62 -30.24
CA TYR A 438 -4.76 6.49 -30.29
C TYR A 438 -4.39 7.04 -28.91
N PHE A 439 -5.36 7.53 -28.14
CA PHE A 439 -5.12 8.02 -26.78
C PHE A 439 -4.63 6.92 -25.84
N LYS A 440 -5.10 5.68 -26.00
CA LYS A 440 -4.57 4.52 -25.25
C LYS A 440 -3.10 4.26 -25.59
N GLN A 441 -2.72 4.29 -26.86
CA GLN A 441 -1.31 4.10 -27.23
C GLN A 441 -0.45 5.25 -26.71
N ALA A 442 -0.94 6.49 -26.77
CA ALA A 442 -0.25 7.65 -26.20
C ALA A 442 0.00 7.47 -24.69
N LEU A 443 -1.02 7.05 -23.91
CA LEU A 443 -0.85 6.78 -22.49
C LEU A 443 0.13 5.65 -22.20
N ARG A 444 0.13 4.59 -23.01
CA ARG A 444 1.10 3.48 -22.88
C ARG A 444 2.53 3.94 -23.12
N ALA A 445 2.71 4.90 -24.03
CA ALA A 445 4.00 5.53 -24.29
C ALA A 445 4.40 6.56 -23.21
N GLY A 446 3.54 6.83 -22.22
CA GLY A 446 3.81 7.77 -21.11
C GLY A 446 3.25 9.19 -21.34
N GLU A 447 2.45 9.40 -22.39
CA GLU A 447 1.88 10.71 -22.69
C GLU A 447 0.62 10.98 -21.86
N ALA A 448 0.79 11.73 -20.78
CA ALA A 448 -0.30 12.02 -19.85
C ALA A 448 -1.42 12.88 -20.45
N ALA A 449 -1.13 13.70 -21.46
CA ALA A 449 -2.14 14.56 -22.08
C ALA A 449 -3.30 13.77 -22.69
N ALA A 450 -3.08 12.49 -23.03
CA ALA A 450 -4.09 11.59 -23.57
C ALA A 450 -5.13 11.11 -22.54
N ALA A 451 -4.88 11.26 -21.23
CA ALA A 451 -5.76 10.74 -20.18
C ALA A 451 -7.13 11.42 -20.16
N LYS A 452 -7.16 12.76 -20.19
CA LYS A 452 -8.39 13.55 -20.18
C LYS A 452 -9.30 13.28 -21.39
N PRO A 453 -8.81 13.34 -22.65
CA PRO A 453 -9.67 13.08 -23.80
C PRO A 453 -10.13 11.60 -23.85
N LEU A 454 -9.31 10.65 -23.41
CA LEU A 454 -9.76 9.25 -23.26
C LEU A 454 -10.86 9.11 -22.20
N ALA A 455 -10.73 9.79 -21.06
CA ALA A 455 -11.75 9.83 -20.02
C ALA A 455 -13.08 10.38 -20.54
N LEU A 456 -13.01 11.44 -21.37
CA LEU A 456 -14.17 12.04 -22.01
C LEU A 456 -14.86 11.04 -22.95
N ILE A 457 -14.10 10.30 -23.77
CA ILE A 457 -14.69 9.29 -24.66
C ILE A 457 -15.39 8.21 -23.85
N TYR A 458 -14.75 7.69 -22.79
CA TYR A 458 -15.32 6.65 -21.94
C TYR A 458 -16.60 7.08 -21.22
N ALA A 459 -16.70 8.37 -20.91
CA ALA A 459 -17.90 8.93 -20.33
C ALA A 459 -19.05 9.08 -21.32
N LEU A 460 -18.74 9.40 -22.58
CA LEU A 460 -19.73 9.63 -23.64
C LEU A 460 -20.20 8.33 -24.31
N ASP A 461 -19.33 7.33 -24.48
CA ASP A 461 -19.60 6.09 -25.24
C ASP A 461 -20.73 5.24 -24.64
N ARG A 462 -20.99 5.33 -23.33
CA ARG A 462 -22.15 4.66 -22.71
C ARG A 462 -23.43 5.51 -22.67
N HIS A 463 -23.32 6.80 -22.93
CA HIS A 463 -24.49 7.67 -23.06
C HIS A 463 -25.28 7.34 -24.35
N THR A 464 -24.64 6.68 -25.34
CA THR A 464 -25.22 6.31 -26.64
C THR A 464 -25.68 4.85 -26.73
N GLN A 465 -25.24 3.95 -25.83
CA GLN A 465 -25.71 2.55 -25.78
C GLN A 465 -27.02 2.35 -25.00
N GLY A 466 -27.55 3.40 -24.37
CA GLY A 466 -28.85 3.37 -23.70
C GLY A 466 -30.02 3.45 -24.69
N VAL A 467 -30.39 2.32 -25.32
CA VAL A 467 -31.73 2.17 -25.91
C VAL A 467 -32.73 2.08 -24.76
N VAL A 468 -33.60 3.07 -24.65
CA VAL A 468 -34.70 3.10 -23.69
C VAL A 468 -35.76 2.07 -24.10
N ASP A 469 -35.84 0.95 -23.39
CA ASP A 469 -37.03 0.10 -23.43
C ASP A 469 -38.00 0.58 -22.34
N SER A 470 -39.18 1.04 -22.76
CA SER A 470 -40.12 1.85 -21.96
C SER A 470 -40.89 1.10 -20.86
N THR A 471 -40.53 -0.15 -20.55
CA THR A 471 -41.36 -1.02 -19.70
C THR A 471 -40.71 -1.48 -18.39
N THR A 472 -39.51 -1.02 -18.03
CA THR A 472 -38.89 -1.34 -16.73
C THR A 472 -38.57 -0.08 -15.92
N CYS A 473 -39.26 0.09 -14.79
CA CYS A 473 -38.94 1.07 -13.73
C CYS A 473 -37.65 0.70 -12.96
N SER A 474 -36.58 0.30 -13.67
CA SER A 474 -35.22 0.14 -13.16
C SER A 474 -34.19 1.03 -13.90
N GLY A 475 -34.67 1.92 -14.78
CA GLY A 475 -33.86 2.78 -15.66
C GLY A 475 -33.19 4.01 -15.04
N LEU A 476 -32.92 4.06 -13.72
CA LEU A 476 -32.15 5.16 -13.12
C LEU A 476 -30.63 4.89 -13.05
N ALA A 477 -30.15 3.73 -13.50
CA ALA A 477 -28.72 3.45 -13.63
C ALA A 477 -28.06 4.06 -14.89
N GLN A 478 -28.78 4.90 -15.65
CA GLN A 478 -28.43 5.28 -17.03
C GLN A 478 -27.54 6.53 -17.21
N TYR A 479 -26.95 7.08 -16.14
CA TYR A 479 -26.09 8.28 -16.24
C TYR A 479 -24.76 8.17 -15.48
N LEU A 480 -24.39 6.95 -15.05
CA LEU A 480 -23.23 6.70 -14.19
C LEU A 480 -21.92 6.70 -15.01
N TRP A 481 -21.01 7.61 -14.68
CA TRP A 481 -19.63 7.58 -15.16
C TRP A 481 -18.95 6.29 -14.71
N THR A 482 -18.10 5.68 -15.54
CA THR A 482 -17.39 4.46 -15.17
C THR A 482 -16.21 4.78 -14.25
N GLY A 483 -15.86 3.84 -13.36
CA GLY A 483 -14.65 3.96 -12.54
C GLY A 483 -13.37 4.14 -13.37
N GLU A 484 -13.35 3.65 -14.61
CA GLU A 484 -12.28 3.87 -15.59
C GLU A 484 -12.14 5.34 -16.00
N ALA A 485 -13.25 6.01 -16.35
CA ALA A 485 -13.22 7.42 -16.73
C ALA A 485 -12.76 8.29 -15.55
N VAL A 486 -13.28 8.01 -14.34
CA VAL A 486 -12.85 8.71 -13.12
C VAL A 486 -11.36 8.49 -12.85
N ALA A 487 -10.86 7.26 -12.98
CA ALA A 487 -9.44 6.96 -12.81
C ALA A 487 -8.55 7.71 -13.81
N LEU A 488 -8.96 7.83 -15.07
CA LEU A 488 -8.24 8.63 -16.07
C LEU A 488 -8.23 10.13 -15.74
N TYR A 489 -9.31 10.68 -15.18
CA TYR A 489 -9.26 12.05 -14.65
C TYR A 489 -8.35 12.19 -13.45
N HIS A 490 -8.34 11.21 -12.52
CA HIS A 490 -7.36 11.22 -11.43
C HIS A 490 -5.94 11.24 -11.98
N TYR A 491 -5.66 10.40 -12.97
CA TYR A 491 -4.37 10.38 -13.65
C TYR A 491 -4.01 11.75 -14.25
N ALA A 492 -4.92 12.36 -15.02
CA ALA A 492 -4.71 13.70 -15.58
C ALA A 492 -4.52 14.77 -14.49
N ALA A 493 -5.30 14.71 -13.41
CA ALA A 493 -5.16 15.62 -12.27
C ALA A 493 -3.83 15.46 -11.54
N SER A 494 -3.27 14.24 -11.46
CA SER A 494 -1.92 14.00 -10.91
C SER A 494 -0.80 14.58 -11.78
N MET A 495 -1.15 15.03 -12.98
CA MET A 495 -0.26 15.73 -13.91
C MET A 495 -0.56 17.24 -13.98
N GLY A 496 -1.40 17.75 -13.07
CA GLY A 496 -1.72 19.18 -12.96
C GLY A 496 -2.88 19.65 -13.85
N ASP A 497 -3.67 18.74 -14.46
CA ASP A 497 -4.79 19.15 -15.31
C ASP A 497 -5.97 19.71 -14.50
N VAL A 498 -6.09 21.04 -14.51
CA VAL A 498 -7.11 21.83 -13.78
C VAL A 498 -8.54 21.47 -14.18
N SER A 499 -8.76 21.14 -15.46
CA SER A 499 -10.09 20.74 -15.95
C SER A 499 -10.52 19.40 -15.33
N SER A 500 -9.61 18.44 -15.24
CA SER A 500 -9.83 17.14 -14.61
C SER A 500 -10.08 17.27 -13.12
N MET A 501 -9.34 18.16 -12.43
CA MET A 501 -9.65 18.52 -11.03
C MET A 501 -11.09 19.03 -10.89
N THR A 502 -11.52 19.95 -11.74
CA THR A 502 -12.90 20.49 -11.71
C THR A 502 -13.95 19.39 -11.94
N ILE A 503 -13.69 18.48 -12.89
CA ILE A 503 -14.57 17.35 -13.18
C ILE A 503 -14.66 16.42 -11.98
N LEU A 504 -13.53 16.05 -11.37
CA LEU A 504 -13.46 15.19 -10.19
C LEU A 504 -14.18 15.82 -8.99
N GLY A 505 -14.02 17.12 -8.75
CA GLY A 505 -14.77 17.85 -7.72
C GLY A 505 -16.28 17.62 -7.86
N ARG A 506 -16.79 17.77 -9.09
CA ARG A 506 -18.20 17.51 -9.42
C ARG A 506 -18.60 16.05 -9.36
N ARG A 507 -17.68 15.11 -9.60
CA ARG A 507 -17.97 13.67 -9.50
C ARG A 507 -18.14 13.26 -8.03
N TYR A 508 -17.23 13.69 -7.15
CA TYR A 508 -17.32 13.42 -5.72
C TYR A 508 -18.44 14.18 -5.02
N GLU A 509 -18.81 15.37 -5.49
CA GLU A 509 -19.99 16.10 -4.99
C GLU A 509 -21.29 15.34 -5.28
N LYS A 510 -21.41 14.76 -6.49
CA LYS A 510 -22.64 14.13 -6.97
C LYS A 510 -22.72 12.62 -6.75
N GLY A 511 -21.60 11.98 -6.46
CA GLY A 511 -21.50 10.51 -6.44
C GLY A 511 -21.60 9.88 -7.84
N ASP A 512 -21.14 10.59 -8.87
CA ASP A 512 -21.23 10.11 -10.27
C ASP A 512 -19.99 9.27 -10.61
N GLY A 513 -20.11 7.94 -10.50
CA GLY A 513 -19.02 6.98 -10.77
C GLY A 513 -18.03 6.78 -9.61
N VAL A 514 -18.27 7.47 -8.49
CA VAL A 514 -17.60 7.35 -7.19
C VAL A 514 -18.63 7.55 -6.08
N ASP A 515 -18.32 7.16 -4.86
CA ASP A 515 -19.16 7.52 -3.72
C ASP A 515 -19.09 9.04 -3.47
N MET A 516 -20.19 9.63 -2.97
CA MET A 516 -20.20 11.02 -2.54
C MET A 516 -19.17 11.24 -1.41
N ASP A 517 -18.32 12.25 -1.57
CA ASP A 517 -17.28 12.61 -0.61
C ASP A 517 -17.02 14.13 -0.69
N ALA A 518 -17.56 14.87 0.28
CA ALA A 518 -17.53 16.32 0.26
C ALA A 518 -16.10 16.87 0.46
N GLU A 519 -15.30 16.19 1.26
CA GLU A 519 -13.91 16.53 1.56
C GLU A 519 -13.03 16.40 0.32
N THR A 520 -13.21 15.31 -0.44
CA THR A 520 -12.52 15.07 -1.70
C THR A 520 -13.00 16.03 -2.78
N ALA A 521 -14.31 16.32 -2.84
CA ALA A 521 -14.84 17.33 -3.74
C ALA A 521 -14.25 18.72 -3.46
N ALA A 522 -14.21 19.13 -2.18
CA ALA A 522 -13.65 20.40 -1.74
C ALA A 522 -12.15 20.51 -2.06
N PHE A 523 -11.37 19.43 -1.85
CA PHE A 523 -9.97 19.36 -2.27
C PHE A 523 -9.83 19.74 -3.75
N TYR A 524 -10.61 19.09 -4.62
CA TYR A 524 -10.51 19.31 -6.06
C TYR A 524 -10.97 20.69 -6.50
N TYR A 525 -12.08 21.18 -5.96
CA TYR A 525 -12.57 22.52 -6.28
C TYR A 525 -11.60 23.62 -5.83
N TYR A 526 -11.03 23.48 -4.63
CA TYR A 526 -10.08 24.44 -4.09
C TYR A 526 -8.84 24.56 -4.97
N HIS A 527 -8.20 23.44 -5.33
CA HIS A 527 -6.99 23.46 -6.14
C HIS A 527 -7.25 23.89 -7.59
N ALA A 528 -8.39 23.50 -8.16
CA ALA A 528 -8.78 23.98 -9.48
C ALA A 528 -8.96 25.51 -9.51
N ALA A 529 -9.60 26.08 -8.47
CA ALA A 529 -9.78 27.52 -8.35
C ALA A 529 -8.45 28.26 -8.09
N ALA A 530 -7.57 27.68 -7.27
CA ALA A 530 -6.23 28.23 -7.01
C ALA A 530 -5.40 28.33 -8.29
N GLU A 531 -5.37 27.27 -9.11
CA GLU A 531 -4.64 27.29 -10.38
C GLU A 531 -5.27 28.21 -11.42
N ALA A 532 -6.60 28.26 -11.51
CA ALA A 532 -7.28 29.22 -12.38
C ALA A 532 -6.92 30.68 -12.03
N SER A 533 -6.89 31.00 -10.73
CA SER A 533 -6.48 32.30 -10.22
C SER A 533 -5.01 32.61 -10.56
N ARG A 534 -4.11 31.65 -10.33
CA ARG A 534 -2.69 31.76 -10.69
C ARG A 534 -2.49 31.99 -12.18
N ALA A 535 -3.18 31.25 -13.04
CA ALA A 535 -3.12 31.41 -14.49
C ALA A 535 -3.65 32.77 -14.98
N TYR A 536 -4.73 33.28 -14.38
CA TYR A 536 -5.23 34.63 -14.65
C TYR A 536 -4.19 35.70 -14.29
N HIS A 537 -3.51 35.52 -13.16
CA HIS A 537 -2.51 36.46 -12.67
C HIS A 537 -1.23 36.49 -13.51
N VAL A 538 -0.73 35.33 -13.95
CA VAL A 538 0.45 35.22 -14.85
C VAL A 538 0.21 35.96 -16.18
N ARG A 539 -1.05 36.06 -16.65
CA ARG A 539 -1.41 36.77 -17.88
C ARG A 539 -1.44 38.31 -17.77
N GLY A 540 -1.04 38.90 -16.63
CA GLY A 540 -0.71 40.33 -16.56
C GLY A 540 -1.71 41.23 -15.83
N ASN A 541 -2.63 40.68 -15.05
CA ASN A 541 -3.49 41.47 -14.15
C ASN A 541 -3.06 41.24 -12.69
N GLN A 542 -2.41 42.23 -12.05
CA GLN A 542 -1.95 42.18 -10.65
C GLN A 542 -2.51 43.33 -9.80
N PRO A 543 -2.63 43.22 -8.45
CA PRO A 543 -2.45 42.04 -7.58
C PRO A 543 -3.55 41.83 -6.51
N LEU A 544 -3.62 40.63 -5.93
CA LEU A 544 -4.15 40.43 -4.56
C LEU A 544 -3.09 39.77 -3.67
N TYR A 545 -2.07 40.56 -3.32
CA TYR A 545 -1.10 40.23 -2.25
C TYR A 545 -1.69 40.47 -0.84
N ARG A 546 -3.02 40.48 -0.65
CA ARG A 546 -3.62 40.92 0.63
C ARG A 546 -4.84 40.16 1.17
N GLN A 547 -5.37 39.11 0.53
CA GLN A 547 -6.60 38.45 1.04
C GLN A 547 -6.57 36.94 1.21
N SER A 548 -5.45 36.25 0.98
CA SER A 548 -5.34 34.83 1.37
C SER A 548 -5.31 34.61 2.89
N HIS A 549 -5.21 35.68 3.69
CA HIS A 549 -5.37 35.63 5.15
C HIS A 549 -6.83 35.74 5.64
N SER A 550 -7.82 35.93 4.74
CA SER A 550 -9.20 36.23 5.15
C SER A 550 -10.25 35.18 4.78
N ILE A 551 -9.92 34.13 4.03
CA ILE A 551 -10.90 33.06 3.67
C ILE A 551 -10.95 31.95 4.75
N LEU A 552 -10.31 32.19 5.92
CA LEU A 552 -10.44 31.38 7.13
C LEU A 552 -11.31 32.05 8.20
N MET A 553 -11.97 33.17 7.87
CA MET A 553 -13.05 33.75 8.66
C MET A 553 -14.25 33.85 7.73
N ASP A 554 -15.44 33.52 8.23
CA ASP A 554 -16.73 33.48 7.52
C ASP A 554 -17.02 32.20 6.73
N VAL A 555 -17.03 31.07 7.45
CA VAL A 555 -18.13 30.10 7.33
C VAL A 555 -18.68 29.94 8.75
N GLU A 556 -19.78 30.65 9.06
CA GLU A 556 -20.56 30.48 10.30
C GLU A 556 -21.27 29.12 10.34
#